data_AF-A0A916VHP7-F1
#
_entry.id   AF-A0A916VHP7-F1
#
_cell.length_a   1.000
_cell.length_b   1.000
_cell.length_c   1.000
_cell.angle_alpha   90.00
_cell.angle_beta   90.00
_cell.angle_gamma   90.00
#
_symmetry.space_group_name_H-M   'P 1'
#
loop_
_entity.id
_entity.type
_entity.pdbx_description
1 polymer ?
#
loop_
_entity_poly.entity_id
_entity_poly.type
_entity_poly.pdbx_seq_one_letter_code
_entity_poly.pdbx_strand_id
1 'polypeptide(L)'
;MVKATFENLSADKKQRVTSALLTEFSSHKLTDAQVARIVKEAGIARGAFYKYFDDLTDAYNYVYQLAMKDIHTGIDERDFSVEAIYQRVARFVDQAEHSQYYDLIKMHLAYNESQVGSDVQKSSARLLRIPPKIWAVMELSHATIKLGLFDPENRQANFDRFKKVLEILHKG
;
A
#
# COMPACT_ATOMS: atom_id res chain seq x y z
N MET A 1 4.34 4.04 -16.42
CA MET A 1 5.02 2.79 -16.01
C MET A 1 6.49 3.12 -15.86
N VAL A 2 7.17 2.64 -14.81
CA VAL A 2 8.61 2.93 -14.61
C VAL A 2 9.40 2.60 -15.87
N LYS A 3 10.15 3.59 -16.37
CA LYS A 3 10.88 3.47 -17.63
C LYS A 3 12.19 2.72 -17.42
N ALA A 4 12.64 1.98 -18.45
CA ALA A 4 13.91 1.25 -18.42
C ALA A 4 15.13 2.13 -18.07
N THR A 5 15.06 3.41 -18.44
CA THR A 5 16.04 4.45 -18.07
C THR A 5 16.18 4.66 -16.57
N PHE A 6 15.11 4.49 -15.80
CA PHE A 6 15.16 4.50 -14.34
C PHE A 6 15.76 3.19 -13.81
N GLU A 7 15.38 2.06 -14.40
CA GLU A 7 15.90 0.75 -13.98
C GLU A 7 17.40 0.61 -14.17
N ASN A 8 17.96 1.25 -15.20
CA ASN A 8 19.38 1.25 -15.51
C ASN A 8 20.20 2.30 -14.73
N LEU A 9 19.61 3.03 -13.79
CA LEU A 9 20.35 3.94 -12.92
C LEU A 9 21.32 3.17 -12.01
N SER A 10 22.43 3.83 -11.64
CA SER A 10 23.28 3.33 -10.54
C SER A 10 22.46 3.18 -9.26
N ALA A 11 22.83 2.22 -8.42
CA ALA A 11 22.12 1.93 -7.17
C ALA A 11 21.93 3.20 -6.31
N ASP A 12 22.99 3.99 -6.12
CA ASP A 12 22.96 5.22 -5.33
C ASP A 12 21.97 6.25 -5.88
N LYS A 13 21.92 6.40 -7.21
CA LYS A 13 21.03 7.37 -7.85
C LYS A 13 19.58 6.89 -7.82
N LYS A 14 19.36 5.59 -8.03
CA LYS A 14 18.03 4.97 -7.88
C LYS A 14 17.53 5.17 -6.45
N GLN A 15 18.35 4.85 -5.45
CA GLN A 15 18.03 5.02 -4.04
C GLN A 15 17.69 6.47 -3.70
N ARG A 16 18.50 7.46 -4.12
CA ARG A 16 18.21 8.88 -3.90
C ARG A 16 16.85 9.30 -4.45
N VAL A 17 16.54 8.90 -5.68
CA VAL A 17 15.24 9.23 -6.30
C VAL A 17 14.11 8.52 -5.54
N THR A 18 14.26 7.24 -5.22
CA THR A 18 13.27 6.48 -4.44
C THR A 18 13.01 7.11 -3.08
N SER A 19 14.06 7.54 -2.36
CA SER A 19 13.92 8.22 -1.07
C SER A 19 13.19 9.55 -1.21
N ALA A 20 13.49 10.36 -2.22
CA ALA A 20 12.78 11.62 -2.47
C ALA A 20 11.28 11.40 -2.80
N LEU A 21 10.97 10.35 -3.57
CA LEU A 21 9.58 9.97 -3.84
C LEU A 21 8.87 9.52 -2.57
N LEU A 22 9.51 8.68 -1.76
CA LEU A 22 8.95 8.22 -0.49
C LEU A 22 8.66 9.41 0.43
N THR A 23 9.60 10.34 0.61
CA THR A 23 9.40 11.55 1.40
C THR A 23 8.19 12.37 0.92
N GLU A 24 8.08 12.60 -0.40
CA GLU A 24 6.98 13.37 -0.97
C GLU A 24 5.62 12.71 -0.70
N PHE A 25 5.50 11.40 -0.98
CA PHE A 25 4.24 10.68 -0.89
C PHE A 25 3.86 10.23 0.52
N SER A 26 4.80 10.23 1.46
CA SER A 26 4.54 10.10 2.89
C SER A 26 4.04 11.41 3.50
N SER A 27 4.41 12.56 2.92
CA SER A 27 4.11 13.88 3.50
C SER A 27 2.91 14.59 2.86
N HIS A 28 2.57 14.24 1.61
CA HIS A 28 1.53 14.90 0.84
C HIS A 28 0.59 13.88 0.20
N LYS A 29 -0.69 14.26 0.06
CA LYS A 29 -1.65 13.52 -0.75
C LYS A 29 -1.15 13.47 -2.20
N LEU A 30 -1.49 12.41 -2.93
CA LEU A 30 -1.09 12.26 -4.33
C LEU A 30 -1.57 13.44 -5.20
N THR A 31 -2.76 13.98 -4.90
CA THR A 31 -3.32 15.16 -5.58
C THR A 31 -2.53 16.44 -5.32
N ASP A 32 -1.85 16.51 -4.18
CA ASP A 32 -1.10 17.70 -3.73
C ASP A 32 0.40 17.56 -4.00
N ALA A 33 0.83 16.37 -4.45
CA ALA A 33 2.22 16.04 -4.70
C ALA A 33 2.79 16.87 -5.87
N GLN A 34 4.08 17.18 -5.81
CA GLN A 34 4.74 18.06 -6.79
C GLN A 34 6.06 17.49 -7.28
N VAL A 35 6.17 17.37 -8.61
CA VAL A 35 7.43 17.02 -9.29
C VAL A 35 8.56 17.96 -8.88
N ALA A 36 8.27 19.25 -8.67
CA ALA A 36 9.27 20.24 -8.28
C ALA A 36 9.95 19.92 -6.92
N ARG A 37 9.17 19.45 -5.92
CA ARG A 37 9.72 19.05 -4.63
C ARG A 37 10.57 17.79 -4.76
N ILE A 38 10.06 16.78 -5.46
CA ILE A 38 10.76 15.51 -5.72
C ILE A 38 12.11 15.76 -6.39
N VAL A 39 12.16 16.54 -7.48
CA VAL A 39 13.41 16.72 -8.22
C VAL A 39 14.43 17.55 -7.47
N LYS A 40 13.97 18.50 -6.64
CA LYS A 40 14.82 19.28 -5.74
C LYS A 40 15.45 18.37 -4.68
N GLU A 41 14.64 17.57 -4.01
CA GLU A 41 15.08 16.63 -2.97
C GLU A 41 16.01 15.55 -3.54
N ALA A 42 15.64 14.96 -4.68
CA ALA A 42 16.45 13.95 -5.35
C ALA A 42 17.75 14.52 -5.96
N GLY A 43 17.88 15.85 -6.09
CA GLY A 43 19.02 16.49 -6.76
C GLY A 43 19.13 16.11 -8.25
N ILE A 44 18.00 16.13 -8.97
CA ILE A 44 17.92 15.84 -10.42
C ILE A 44 17.22 16.99 -11.16
N ALA A 45 17.43 17.10 -12.48
CA ALA A 45 16.69 18.05 -13.30
C ALA A 45 15.23 17.60 -13.50
N ARG A 46 14.30 18.55 -13.66
CA ARG A 46 12.88 18.25 -13.94
C ARG A 46 12.69 17.34 -15.17
N GLY A 47 13.47 17.55 -16.23
CA GLY A 47 13.42 16.69 -17.42
C GLY A 47 13.86 15.25 -17.15
N ALA A 48 14.69 15.00 -16.12
CA ALA A 48 15.08 13.65 -15.74
C ALA A 48 13.90 12.88 -15.11
N PHE A 49 13.04 13.55 -14.33
CA PHE A 49 11.83 12.92 -13.79
C PHE A 49 10.97 12.30 -14.89
N TYR A 50 10.68 13.06 -15.96
CA TYR A 50 9.85 12.56 -17.07
C TYR A 50 10.56 11.54 -17.96
N LYS A 51 11.90 11.43 -17.86
CA LYS A 51 12.65 10.31 -18.42
C LYS A 51 12.50 9.04 -17.58
N TYR A 52 12.12 9.13 -16.32
CA TYR A 52 11.99 7.99 -15.40
C TYR A 52 10.53 7.53 -15.24
N PHE A 53 9.61 8.47 -15.13
CA PHE A 53 8.18 8.24 -14.89
C PHE A 53 7.35 9.04 -15.90
N ASP A 54 6.15 8.57 -16.19
CA ASP A 54 5.22 9.31 -17.06
C ASP A 54 4.60 10.50 -16.31
N ASP A 55 4.19 10.26 -15.07
CA ASP A 55 3.54 11.24 -14.20
C ASP A 55 3.79 10.90 -12.71
N LEU A 56 3.13 11.64 -11.82
CA LEU A 56 3.21 11.41 -10.37
C LEU A 56 2.54 10.10 -9.95
N THR A 57 1.48 9.66 -10.63
CA THR A 57 0.77 8.42 -10.31
C THR A 57 1.66 7.21 -10.58
N ASP A 58 2.42 7.24 -11.67
CA ASP A 58 3.41 6.22 -11.99
C ASP A 58 4.56 6.16 -10.97
N ALA A 59 5.10 7.32 -10.60
CA ALA A 59 6.14 7.42 -9.58
C ALA A 59 5.62 6.97 -8.19
N TYR A 60 4.36 7.28 -7.88
CA TYR A 60 3.69 6.81 -6.67
C TYR A 60 3.53 5.29 -6.67
N ASN A 61 3.02 4.73 -7.76
CA ASN A 61 2.82 3.29 -7.90
C ASN A 61 4.12 2.51 -7.73
N TYR A 62 5.23 3.05 -8.24
CA TYR A 62 6.55 2.45 -8.04
C TYR A 62 6.91 2.32 -6.55
N VAL A 63 6.84 3.42 -5.79
CA VAL A 63 7.18 3.39 -4.35
C VAL A 63 6.18 2.55 -3.57
N TYR A 64 4.89 2.64 -3.90
CA TYR A 64 3.86 1.83 -3.26
C TYR A 64 4.07 0.33 -3.50
N GLN A 65 4.50 -0.09 -4.69
CA GLN A 65 4.85 -1.49 -4.96
C GLN A 65 6.06 -1.96 -4.15
N LEU A 66 7.07 -1.11 -3.95
CA LEU A 66 8.19 -1.42 -3.06
C LEU A 66 7.72 -1.62 -1.62
N ALA A 67 6.86 -0.72 -1.12
CA ALA A 67 6.28 -0.82 0.20
C ALA A 67 5.46 -2.10 0.37
N MET A 68 4.61 -2.44 -0.60
CA MET A 68 3.82 -3.66 -0.57
C MET A 68 4.70 -4.91 -0.58
N LYS A 69 5.77 -4.93 -1.38
CA LYS A 69 6.71 -6.06 -1.40
C LYS A 69 7.42 -6.22 -0.06
N ASP A 70 7.87 -5.11 0.55
CA ASP A 70 8.55 -5.11 1.85
C ASP A 70 7.62 -5.62 2.95
N ILE A 71 6.45 -5.00 3.10
CA ILE A 71 5.48 -5.30 4.16
C ILE A 71 4.90 -6.71 4.02
N HIS A 72 4.71 -7.23 2.81
CA HIS A 72 4.20 -8.60 2.62
C HIS A 72 5.29 -9.68 2.75
N THR A 73 6.54 -9.33 3.06
CA THR A 73 7.61 -10.32 3.19
C THR A 73 7.27 -11.35 4.28
N GLY A 74 7.24 -12.63 3.91
CA GLY A 74 6.96 -13.73 4.84
C GLY A 74 5.48 -13.94 5.18
N ILE A 75 4.57 -13.17 4.58
CA ILE A 75 3.13 -13.41 4.67
C ILE A 75 2.72 -14.47 3.64
N ASP A 76 2.19 -15.61 4.09
CA ASP A 76 1.62 -16.63 3.21
C ASP A 76 0.13 -16.36 2.94
N GLU A 77 -0.22 -16.30 1.66
CA GLU A 77 -1.57 -16.00 1.18
C GLU A 77 -2.43 -17.23 0.89
N ARG A 78 -1.85 -18.43 0.95
CA ARG A 78 -2.49 -19.67 0.49
C ARG A 78 -3.34 -20.37 1.55
N ASP A 79 -3.09 -20.11 2.82
CA ASP A 79 -3.90 -20.63 3.93
C ASP A 79 -5.08 -19.68 4.21
N PHE A 80 -6.29 -20.25 4.23
CA PHE A 80 -7.55 -19.55 4.44
C PHE A 80 -8.22 -19.94 5.77
N SER A 81 -7.48 -20.57 6.68
CA SER A 81 -7.94 -20.79 8.05
C SER A 81 -8.12 -19.44 8.78
N VAL A 82 -9.03 -19.42 9.76
CA VAL A 82 -9.30 -18.23 10.57
C VAL A 82 -8.01 -17.67 11.18
N GLU A 83 -7.17 -18.56 11.73
CA GLU A 83 -5.92 -18.15 12.36
C GLU A 83 -4.93 -17.59 11.34
N ALA A 84 -4.78 -18.21 10.17
CA ALA A 84 -3.88 -17.70 9.14
C ALA A 84 -4.30 -16.31 8.62
N ILE A 85 -5.60 -16.08 8.43
CA ILE A 85 -6.13 -14.77 8.00
C ILE A 85 -5.92 -13.73 9.09
N TYR A 86 -6.20 -14.06 10.35
CA TYR A 86 -5.94 -13.19 11.49
C TYR A 86 -4.46 -12.79 11.56
N GLN A 87 -3.56 -13.78 11.50
CA GLN A 87 -2.11 -13.55 11.54
C GLN A 87 -1.60 -12.79 10.33
N ARG A 88 -2.22 -12.92 9.16
CA ARG A 88 -1.91 -12.13 7.97
C ARG A 88 -2.17 -10.64 8.22
N VAL A 89 -3.35 -10.31 8.73
CA VAL A 89 -3.72 -8.92 9.05
C VAL A 89 -2.86 -8.35 10.17
N ALA A 90 -2.61 -9.13 11.22
CA ALA A 90 -1.77 -8.71 12.34
C ALA A 90 -0.33 -8.44 11.91
N ARG A 91 0.27 -9.35 11.13
CA ARG A 91 1.61 -9.16 10.60
C ARG A 91 1.71 -7.99 9.64
N PHE A 92 0.72 -7.79 8.76
CA PHE A 92 0.71 -6.63 7.89
C PHE A 92 0.75 -5.32 8.69
N VAL A 93 -0.08 -5.19 9.73
CA VAL A 93 -0.09 -3.99 10.60
C VAL A 93 1.27 -3.83 11.29
N ASP A 94 1.77 -4.89 11.92
CA ASP A 94 3.07 -4.86 12.62
C ASP A 94 4.23 -4.50 11.68
N GLN A 95 4.32 -5.13 10.51
CA GLN A 95 5.35 -4.88 9.52
C GLN A 95 5.24 -3.46 8.93
N ALA A 96 4.02 -2.98 8.67
CA ALA A 96 3.83 -1.61 8.21
C ALA A 96 4.30 -0.59 9.26
N GLU A 97 3.97 -0.80 10.54
CA GLU A 97 4.39 0.06 11.67
C GLU A 97 5.89 0.15 11.84
N HIS A 98 6.60 -0.95 11.64
CA HIS A 98 8.06 -1.01 11.79
C HIS A 98 8.82 -0.74 10.48
N SER A 99 8.12 -0.45 9.38
CA SER A 99 8.73 -0.15 8.09
C SER A 99 9.01 1.35 7.91
N GLN A 100 9.97 1.67 7.03
CA GLN A 100 10.17 3.04 6.54
C GLN A 100 8.96 3.57 5.73
N TYR A 101 8.01 2.69 5.40
CA TYR A 101 6.83 3.02 4.60
C TYR A 101 5.60 3.35 5.44
N TYR A 102 5.69 3.35 6.77
CA TYR A 102 4.55 3.55 7.67
C TYR A 102 3.68 4.76 7.27
N ASP A 103 4.30 5.93 7.10
CA ASP A 103 3.59 7.16 6.72
C ASP A 103 3.01 7.10 5.31
N LEU A 104 3.70 6.44 4.36
CA LEU A 104 3.19 6.20 3.01
C LEU A 104 1.92 5.35 3.06
N ILE A 105 1.90 4.29 3.88
CA ILE A 105 0.74 3.41 4.03
C ILE A 105 -0.42 4.15 4.67
N LYS A 106 -0.18 4.98 5.69
CA LYS A 106 -1.23 5.82 6.26
C LYS A 106 -1.75 6.84 5.25
N MET A 107 -0.88 7.50 4.49
CA MET A 107 -1.29 8.42 3.43
C MET A 107 -2.13 7.71 2.36
N HIS A 108 -1.77 6.47 2.00
CA HIS A 108 -2.54 5.64 1.08
C HIS A 108 -3.95 5.37 1.61
N LEU A 109 -4.05 4.77 2.80
CA LEU A 109 -5.31 4.33 3.39
C LEU A 109 -6.26 5.50 3.72
N ALA A 110 -5.72 6.67 4.05
CA ALA A 110 -6.52 7.85 4.39
C ALA A 110 -6.96 8.65 3.15
N TYR A 111 -6.13 8.74 2.11
CA TYR A 111 -6.34 9.71 1.02
C TYR A 111 -6.11 9.16 -0.38
N ASN A 112 -5.04 8.39 -0.61
CA ASN A 112 -4.61 8.06 -1.98
C ASN A 112 -5.27 6.79 -2.55
N GLU A 113 -5.84 5.90 -1.73
CA GLU A 113 -6.48 4.65 -2.16
C GLU A 113 -7.47 4.86 -3.32
N SER A 114 -8.33 5.88 -3.19
CA SER A 114 -9.32 6.24 -4.21
C SER A 114 -8.73 6.83 -5.51
N GLN A 115 -7.53 7.40 -5.43
CA GLN A 115 -6.87 8.10 -6.55
C GLN A 115 -6.05 7.14 -7.42
N VAL A 116 -5.63 6.03 -6.83
CA VAL A 116 -4.77 5.01 -7.44
C VAL A 116 -5.60 3.80 -7.86
N GLY A 117 -6.81 3.68 -7.31
CA GLY A 117 -7.79 2.67 -7.68
C GLY A 117 -8.07 2.67 -9.18
N SER A 118 -8.11 1.47 -9.76
CA SER A 118 -8.61 1.33 -11.13
C SER A 118 -10.04 1.82 -11.23
N ASP A 119 -10.40 2.29 -12.41
CA ASP A 119 -11.78 2.46 -12.89
C ASP A 119 -12.74 1.51 -12.15
N VAL A 120 -13.69 2.09 -11.42
CA VAL A 120 -14.62 1.36 -10.54
C VAL A 120 -15.32 0.22 -11.28
N GLN A 121 -15.61 0.39 -12.58
CA GLN A 121 -16.21 -0.66 -13.39
C GLN A 121 -15.25 -1.83 -13.60
N LYS A 122 -13.97 -1.56 -13.85
CA LYS A 122 -12.93 -2.59 -13.97
C LYS A 122 -12.65 -3.29 -12.64
N SER A 123 -12.75 -2.57 -11.52
CA SER A 123 -12.65 -3.14 -10.18
C SER A 123 -13.83 -4.09 -9.92
N SER A 124 -15.06 -3.62 -10.17
CA SER A 124 -16.28 -4.43 -10.02
C SER A 124 -16.24 -5.71 -10.84
N ALA A 125 -15.84 -5.64 -12.11
CA ALA A 125 -15.75 -6.81 -12.98
C ALA A 125 -14.76 -7.87 -12.47
N ARG A 126 -13.70 -7.44 -11.76
CA ARG A 126 -12.74 -8.35 -11.12
C ARG A 126 -13.31 -8.96 -9.84
N LEU A 127 -13.97 -8.16 -9.00
CA LEU A 127 -14.56 -8.61 -7.74
C LEU A 127 -15.67 -9.64 -7.95
N LEU A 128 -16.44 -9.55 -9.03
CA LEU A 128 -17.47 -10.56 -9.38
C LEU A 128 -16.91 -11.97 -9.62
N ARG A 129 -15.60 -12.11 -9.84
CA ARG A 129 -14.92 -13.40 -10.02
C ARG A 129 -14.45 -14.02 -8.70
N ILE A 130 -14.54 -13.27 -7.61
CA ILE A 130 -14.09 -13.69 -6.28
C ILE A 130 -15.30 -14.28 -5.53
N PRO A 131 -15.17 -15.44 -4.86
CA PRO A 131 -16.26 -15.98 -4.06
C PRO A 131 -16.72 -14.97 -2.99
N PRO A 132 -18.03 -14.83 -2.71
CA PRO A 132 -18.54 -13.83 -1.77
C PRO A 132 -17.88 -13.87 -0.39
N LYS A 133 -17.58 -15.07 0.11
CA LYS A 133 -16.88 -15.27 1.40
C LYS A 133 -15.45 -14.69 1.37
N ILE A 134 -14.72 -14.88 0.27
CA ILE A 134 -13.37 -14.34 0.11
C ILE A 134 -13.42 -12.82 -0.04
N TRP A 135 -14.42 -12.29 -0.76
CA TRP A 135 -14.62 -10.85 -0.86
C TRP A 135 -14.92 -10.23 0.51
N ALA A 136 -15.82 -10.83 1.30
CA ALA A 136 -16.11 -10.37 2.67
C ALA A 136 -14.85 -10.37 3.56
N VAL A 137 -14.06 -11.44 3.52
CA VAL A 137 -12.78 -11.51 4.25
C VAL A 137 -11.80 -10.42 3.81
N MET A 138 -11.68 -10.16 2.51
CA MET A 138 -10.80 -9.13 1.96
C MET A 138 -11.20 -7.73 2.46
N GLU A 139 -12.47 -7.36 2.33
CA GLU A 139 -12.98 -6.06 2.79
C GLU A 139 -12.79 -5.86 4.29
N LEU A 140 -13.12 -6.89 5.08
CA LEU A 140 -12.97 -6.84 6.53
C LEU A 140 -11.49 -6.81 6.96
N SER A 141 -10.61 -7.46 6.21
CA SER A 141 -9.15 -7.38 6.43
C SER A 141 -8.67 -5.95 6.21
N HIS A 142 -9.04 -5.32 5.09
CA HIS A 142 -8.67 -3.93 4.80
C HIS A 142 -9.20 -2.96 5.87
N ALA A 143 -10.46 -3.12 6.27
CA ALA A 143 -11.05 -2.31 7.34
C ALA A 143 -10.31 -2.49 8.67
N THR A 144 -9.93 -3.72 9.02
CA THR A 144 -9.19 -4.04 10.25
C THR A 144 -7.77 -3.49 10.22
N ILE A 145 -7.08 -3.56 9.08
CA ILE A 145 -5.76 -2.94 8.88
C ILE A 145 -5.84 -1.42 9.13
N LYS A 146 -6.84 -0.75 8.52
CA LYS A 146 -7.05 0.69 8.68
C LYS A 146 -7.29 1.05 10.15
N LEU A 147 -8.14 0.30 10.85
CA LEU A 147 -8.36 0.52 12.28
C LEU A 147 -7.09 0.24 13.11
N GLY A 148 -6.34 -0.82 12.80
CA GLY A 148 -5.12 -1.17 13.51
C GLY A 148 -4.03 -0.10 13.45
N LEU A 149 -3.89 0.56 12.30
CA LEU A 149 -2.87 1.60 12.06
C LEU A 149 -3.27 2.99 12.55
N PHE A 150 -4.58 3.29 12.65
CA PHE A 150 -5.08 4.62 12.96
C PHE A 150 -5.69 4.75 14.38
N ASP A 151 -6.05 3.64 15.02
CA ASP A 151 -6.61 3.59 16.37
C ASP A 151 -5.88 2.52 17.20
N PRO A 152 -4.62 2.77 17.61
CA PRO A 152 -3.82 1.82 18.37
C PRO A 152 -4.44 1.49 19.74
N GLU A 153 -5.18 2.43 20.35
CA GLU A 153 -5.82 2.25 21.64
C GLU A 153 -6.91 1.17 21.59
N ASN A 154 -7.72 1.15 20.53
CA ASN A 154 -8.76 0.12 20.34
C ASN A 154 -8.33 -1.03 19.43
N ARG A 155 -7.04 -1.13 19.08
CA ARG A 155 -6.53 -2.14 18.14
C ARG A 155 -6.93 -3.56 18.55
N GLN A 156 -6.66 -3.94 19.80
CA GLN A 156 -6.97 -5.30 20.26
C GLN A 156 -8.46 -5.61 20.15
N ALA A 157 -9.32 -4.69 20.57
CA ALA A 157 -10.77 -4.86 20.47
C ALA A 157 -11.24 -4.99 19.01
N ASN A 158 -10.65 -4.23 18.08
CA ASN A 158 -10.94 -4.34 16.66
C ASN A 158 -10.49 -5.68 16.07
N PHE A 159 -9.33 -6.18 16.47
CA PHE A 159 -8.80 -7.49 16.06
C PHE A 159 -9.61 -8.65 16.64
N ASP A 160 -10.05 -8.56 17.90
CA ASP A 160 -10.93 -9.54 18.53
C ASP A 160 -12.29 -9.60 17.81
N ARG A 161 -12.84 -8.44 17.43
CA ARG A 161 -14.05 -8.36 16.61
C ARG A 161 -13.83 -9.01 15.25
N PHE A 162 -12.71 -8.72 14.59
CA PHE A 162 -12.36 -9.31 13.30
C PHE A 162 -12.28 -10.85 13.39
N LYS A 163 -11.60 -11.40 14.41
CA LYS A 163 -11.50 -12.84 14.64
C LYS A 163 -12.88 -13.50 14.80
N LYS A 164 -13.78 -12.91 15.59
CA LYS A 164 -15.16 -13.40 15.74
C LYS A 164 -15.91 -13.44 14.41
N VAL A 165 -15.74 -12.42 13.56
CA VAL A 165 -16.36 -12.40 12.23
C VAL A 165 -15.79 -13.48 11.32
N LEU A 166 -14.47 -13.70 11.34
CA LEU A 166 -13.84 -14.80 10.59
C LEU A 166 -14.39 -16.16 11.03
N GLU A 167 -14.60 -16.39 12.32
CA GLU A 167 -15.19 -17.64 12.84
C GLU A 167 -16.64 -17.84 12.36
N ILE A 168 -17.45 -16.78 12.34
CA ILE A 168 -18.82 -16.81 11.80
C ILE A 168 -18.79 -17.17 10.31
N LEU A 169 -17.97 -16.45 9.54
CA LEU A 169 -17.83 -16.68 8.10
C LEU A 169 -17.27 -18.06 7.79
N HIS A 170 -16.39 -18.61 8.63
CA HIS A 170 -15.79 -19.93 8.39
C HIS A 170 -16.81 -21.07 8.56
N LYS A 171 -17.71 -20.95 9.54
CA LYS A 171 -18.75 -21.95 9.84
C LYS A 171 -19.93 -21.95 8.86
N GLY A 172 -20.19 -20.82 8.19
CA GLY A 172 -21.16 -20.69 7.10
C GLY A 172 -20.56 -21.03 5.74
#